data_AF-A0A6G3XV54-F1
#
_entry.id   AF-A0A6G3XV54-F1
#
_cell.length_a   1.000
_cell.length_b   1.000
_cell.length_c   1.000
_cell.angle_alpha   90.00
_cell.angle_beta   90.00
_cell.angle_gamma   90.00
#
_symmetry.space_group_name_H-M   'P 1'
#
loop_
_entity.id
_entity.type
_entity.pdbx_description
1 polymer ?
#
loop_
_entity_poly.entity_id
_entity_poly.type
_entity_poly.pdbx_seq_one_letter_code
_entity_poly.pdbx_strand_id
1 'polypeptide(L)' 'DDDAHADRYLIADEAFAAAGFDWYEVSNWATTEAGRCLHNELYWRGADWWGAGPGAHSHVGGVRWWNVKHPGAYAQALA' A
#
# COMPACT_ATOMS: atom_id res chain seq x y z
N ASP A 1 -3.64 -20.86 -8.93
CA ASP A 1 -3.35 -20.94 -10.37
C ASP A 1 -3.29 -19.51 -10.86
N ASP A 2 -2.21 -19.15 -11.55
CA ASP A 2 -1.92 -17.77 -11.96
C ASP A 2 -3.02 -17.23 -12.88
N ASP A 3 -3.59 -18.11 -13.71
CA ASP A 3 -4.74 -17.78 -14.57
C ASP A 3 -5.97 -17.35 -13.74
N ALA A 4 -6.28 -18.07 -12.67
CA ALA A 4 -7.39 -17.71 -11.79
C ALA A 4 -7.16 -16.38 -11.05
N HIS A 5 -5.90 -15.97 -10.84
CA HIS A 5 -5.59 -14.65 -10.28
C HIS A 5 -5.76 -13.54 -11.34
N ALA A 6 -5.31 -13.79 -12.56
CA ALA A 6 -5.49 -12.88 -13.69
C ALA A 6 -6.98 -12.63 -13.98
N ASP A 7 -7.79 -13.69 -14.03
CA ASP A 7 -9.24 -13.59 -14.25
C ASP A 7 -9.93 -12.74 -13.17
N ARG A 8 -9.55 -12.93 -11.90
CA ARG A 8 -10.09 -12.12 -10.79
C ARG A 8 -9.69 -10.66 -10.90
N TYR A 9 -8.50 -10.39 -11.41
CA TYR A 9 -8.05 -9.01 -11.65
C TYR A 9 -8.90 -8.33 -12.72
N LEU A 10 -9.17 -9.03 -13.83
CA LEU A 10 -10.03 -8.52 -14.90
C LEU A 10 -11.47 -8.28 -14.40
N ILE A 11 -12.02 -9.20 -13.60
CA ILE A 11 -13.34 -9.03 -12.99
C ILE A 11 -13.39 -7.77 -12.10
N ALA A 12 -12.34 -7.55 -11.30
CA ALA A 12 -12.26 -6.35 -10.45
C ALA A 12 -12.18 -5.07 -11.29
N ASP A 13 -11.31 -5.05 -12.30
CA ASP A 13 -11.12 -3.90 -13.18
C ASP A 13 -12.41 -3.52 -13.92
N GLU A 14 -13.10 -4.51 -14.51
CA GLU A 14 -14.39 -4.31 -15.18
C GLU A 14 -15.45 -3.75 -14.23
N ALA A 15 -15.56 -4.31 -13.01
CA ALA A 15 -16.54 -3.87 -12.03
C ALA A 15 -16.27 -2.44 -11.53
N PHE A 16 -15.00 -2.08 -11.30
CA PHE A 16 -14.61 -0.75 -10.85
C PHE A 16 -14.75 0.30 -11.94
N ALA A 17 -14.35 -0.02 -13.17
CA ALA A 17 -14.55 0.84 -14.33
C ALA A 17 -16.04 1.15 -14.56
N ALA A 18 -16.91 0.12 -14.47
CA ALA A 18 -18.35 0.30 -14.55
C ALA A 18 -18.93 1.19 -13.43
N ALA A 19 -18.26 1.25 -12.27
CA ALA A 19 -18.61 2.13 -11.16
C ALA A 19 -17.95 3.52 -11.23
N GLY A 20 -17.19 3.84 -12.30
CA GLY A 20 -16.54 5.13 -12.51
C GLY A 20 -15.20 5.31 -11.79
N PHE A 21 -14.56 4.21 -11.39
CA PHE A 21 -13.21 4.24 -10.82
C PHE A 21 -12.17 3.98 -11.91
N ASP A 22 -11.08 4.75 -11.89
CA ASP A 22 -9.94 4.56 -12.77
C ASP A 22 -8.81 3.82 -12.04
N TRP A 23 -8.17 2.89 -12.74
CA TRP A 23 -7.00 2.17 -12.25
C TRP A 23 -5.78 3.11 -12.17
N TYR A 24 -5.15 3.23 -11.00
CA TYR A 24 -4.00 4.14 -10.83
C TYR A 24 -2.70 3.46 -10.40
N GLU A 25 -2.77 2.28 -9.76
CA GLU A 25 -1.61 1.42 -9.48
C GLU A 25 -2.08 -0.01 -9.13
N VAL A 26 -1.15 -0.96 -9.04
CA VAL A 26 -1.50 -2.38 -8.91
C VAL A 26 -2.50 -2.62 -7.77
N SER A 27 -3.62 -3.27 -8.08
CA SER A 27 -4.70 -3.56 -7.13
C SER A 27 -5.39 -2.34 -6.48
N ASN A 28 -5.29 -1.13 -7.05
CA ASN A 28 -5.94 0.06 -6.52
C ASN A 28 -6.57 0.95 -7.61
N TRP A 29 -7.78 1.43 -7.34
CA TRP A 29 -8.59 2.28 -8.22
C TRP A 29 -9.15 3.47 -7.44
N ALA A 30 -9.42 4.59 -8.13
CA ALA A 30 -10.03 5.78 -7.54
C ALA A 30 -10.90 6.53 -8.56
N THR A 31 -11.99 7.17 -8.09
CA THR A 31 -12.89 7.96 -8.96
C THR A 31 -12.34 9.35 -9.29
N THR A 32 -11.33 9.82 -8.54
CA THR A 32 -10.69 11.12 -8.76
C THR A 32 -9.21 11.02 -8.39
N GLU A 33 -8.38 11.92 -8.91
CA GLU A 33 -6.96 12.01 -8.55
C GLU A 33 -6.78 12.26 -7.05
N ALA A 34 -7.60 13.13 -6.45
CA ALA A 34 -7.57 13.40 -5.00
C ALA A 34 -8.00 12.20 -4.14
N GLY A 35 -8.71 11.23 -4.72
CA GLY A 35 -9.10 9.99 -4.05
C GLY A 35 -8.02 8.91 -4.04
N ARG A 36 -6.90 9.12 -4.75
CA ARG A 36 -5.79 8.15 -4.80
C ARG A 36 -5.09 8.08 -3.44
N CYS A 37 -4.75 6.87 -3.01
CA CYS A 37 -4.01 6.69 -1.76
C CYS A 37 -2.55 7.14 -1.93
N LEU A 38 -2.20 8.28 -1.32
CA LEU A 38 -0.83 8.79 -1.35
C LEU A 38 0.17 7.74 -0.88
N HIS A 39 -0.11 7.04 0.23
CA HIS A 39 0.78 6.01 0.79
C HIS A 39 1.14 4.94 -0.24
N ASN A 40 0.18 4.48 -1.04
CA ASN A 40 0.43 3.51 -2.09
C ASN A 40 1.34 4.08 -3.19
N GLU A 41 1.07 5.30 -3.63
CA GLU A 41 1.89 5.96 -4.66
C GLU A 41 3.33 6.21 -4.19
N LEU A 42 3.56 6.43 -2.89
CA LEU A 42 4.91 6.64 -2.34
C LEU A 42 5.81 5.42 -2.56
N TYR A 43 5.28 4.19 -2.57
CA TYR A 43 6.08 2.99 -2.88
C TYR A 43 6.67 3.05 -4.29
N TRP A 44 5.87 3.46 -5.28
CA TRP A 44 6.29 3.54 -6.68
C TRP A 44 7.19 4.75 -6.95
N ARG A 45 6.95 5.85 -6.26
CA ARG A 45 7.74 7.08 -6.38
C ARG A 45 9.07 7.00 -5.63
N GLY A 46 9.31 5.94 -4.86
CA GLY A 46 10.50 5.83 -4.00
C GLY A 46 10.59 6.97 -2.99
N ALA A 47 9.44 7.50 -2.57
CA ALA A 47 9.37 8.67 -1.71
C ALA A 47 9.56 8.28 -0.23
N ASP A 48 9.74 9.29 0.60
CA ASP A 48 9.94 9.11 2.04
C ASP A 48 8.60 8.91 2.76
N TRP A 49 8.55 7.91 3.65
CA TRP A 49 7.40 7.61 4.52
C TRP A 49 7.83 6.93 5.81
N TRP A 50 7.08 7.21 6.87
CA TRP A 50 7.31 6.67 8.22
C TRP A 50 6.23 5.67 8.60
N GLY A 51 6.65 4.51 9.11
CA GLY A 51 5.76 3.55 9.75
C GLY A 51 5.63 3.78 11.24
N ALA A 52 4.40 3.91 11.70
CA ALA A 52 4.06 3.97 13.12
C ALA A 52 3.53 2.62 13.62
N GLY A 53 4.03 2.16 14.76
CA GLY A 53 3.55 0.94 15.42
C GLY A 53 4.42 -0.30 15.17
N PRO A 54 4.10 -1.42 15.86
CA PRO A 54 4.89 -2.64 15.83
C PRO A 54 4.91 -3.25 14.43
N GLY A 55 6.12 -3.59 13.95
CA GLY A 55 6.33 -4.15 12.61
C GLY A 55 6.08 -3.18 11.45
N ALA A 56 5.73 -1.92 11.72
CA ALA A 56 5.56 -0.92 10.69
C ALA A 56 6.88 -0.65 9.99
N HIS A 57 6.84 -0.54 8.67
CA HIS A 57 8.01 -0.26 7.85
C HIS A 57 8.16 1.23 7.63
N SER A 58 9.37 1.66 7.31
CA SER A 58 9.66 3.03 6.90
C SER A 58 10.61 3.01 5.71
N HIS A 59 10.61 4.10 4.95
CA HIS A 59 11.58 4.37 3.91
C HIS A 59 11.94 5.85 3.96
N VAL A 60 13.20 6.19 4.18
CA VAL A 60 13.67 7.59 4.12
C VAL A 60 15.06 7.62 3.52
N GLY A 61 15.28 8.51 2.56
CA GLY A 61 16.60 8.73 1.96
C GLY A 61 17.19 7.47 1.31
N GLY A 62 16.35 6.61 0.72
CA GLY A 62 16.77 5.36 0.09
C GLY A 62 17.00 4.18 1.05
N VAL A 63 16.79 4.38 2.36
CA VAL A 63 16.97 3.33 3.37
C VAL A 63 15.61 2.80 3.81
N ARG A 64 15.44 1.47 3.85
CA ARG A 64 14.24 0.81 4.40
C ARG A 64 14.57 0.12 5.71
N TRP A 65 13.67 0.27 6.69
CA TRP A 65 13.73 -0.44 7.96
C TRP A 65 12.33 -0.72 8.50
N TRP A 66 12.25 -1.43 9.61
CA TRP A 66 10.99 -1.73 10.28
C TRP A 66 11.12 -1.66 11.79
N ASN A 67 10.01 -1.34 12.43
CA ASN A 67 9.88 -1.34 13.88
C ASN A 67 9.86 -2.78 14.42
N VAL A 68 10.19 -2.94 15.71
CA VAL A 68 10.08 -4.23 16.40
C VAL A 68 8.70 -4.84 16.17
N LYS A 69 8.65 -6.09 15.69
CA LYS A 69 7.41 -6.75 15.26
C LYS A 69 6.47 -7.08 16.42
N HIS A 70 7.02 -7.52 17.56
CA HIS A 70 6.21 -7.97 18.68
C HIS A 70 5.68 -6.76 19.47
N PRO A 71 4.35 -6.59 19.64
CA PRO A 71 3.79 -5.41 20.30
C PRO A 71 4.35 -5.15 21.71
N GLY A 72 4.55 -6.21 22.51
CA GLY A 72 5.13 -6.08 23.86
C GLY A 72 6.58 -5.60 23.84
N ALA A 73 7.41 -6.16 22.96
CA ALA A 73 8.80 -5.75 22.80
C ALA A 73 8.92 -4.34 22.20
N TYR A 74 8.03 -3.97 21.28
CA TYR A 74 7.93 -2.62 20.74
C TYR A 74 7.56 -1.60 21.82
N ALA A 75 6.54 -1.91 22.65
CA ALA A 75 6.15 -1.05 23.76
C ALA A 75 7.28 -0.88 24.79
N GLN A 76 8.02 -1.94 25.09
CA GLN A 76 9.19 -1.88 25.98
C GLN A 76 10.33 -1.02 25.40
N ALA A 77 10.58 -1.09 24.10
CA ALA A 77 11.62 -0.31 23.44
C ALA A 77 11.30 1.20 23.33
N LEU A 78 10.04 1.59 23.54
CA LEU A 78 9.61 2.99 23.57
C LEU A 78 9.64 3.62 24.96
N ALA A 79 9.72 2.81 26.02
CA ALA A 79 9.75 3.25 27.41
C ALA A 79 11.16 3.68 27.83
#